data_AF-A0A1B0GBS7-F1
#
_entry.id   AF-A0A1B0GBS7-F1
#
_cell.length_a   1.000
_cell.length_b   1.000
_cell.length_c   1.000
_cell.angle_alpha   90.00
_cell.angle_beta   90.00
_cell.angle_gamma   90.00
#
_symmetry.space_group_name_H-M   'P 1'
#
loop_
_entity.id
_entity.type
_entity.pdbx_description
1 polymer ?
#
loop_
_entity_poly.entity_id
_entity_poly.type
_entity_poly.pdbx_seq_one_letter_code
_entity_poly.pdbx_strand_id
1 'polypeptide(L)' 'MPKGENYLVYQYLWRKVSKLLAKMKVLYNSLFKRTSTYAIGIMFSAFFFERTFDVLSETIFESANKGKLWKDIKHKYE' A
#
# COMPACT_ATOMS: atom_id res chain seq x y z
N MET A 1 -35.50 -14.77 9.76
CA MET A 1 -34.29 -15.55 10.14
C MET A 1 -33.95 -16.48 8.98
N PRO A 2 -32.74 -16.40 8.39
CA PRO A 2 -32.33 -17.35 7.36
C PRO A 2 -32.28 -18.76 7.97
N LYS A 3 -32.96 -19.72 7.35
CA LYS A 3 -32.97 -21.12 7.80
C LYS A 3 -32.24 -22.00 6.79
N GLY A 4 -31.62 -23.08 7.26
CA GLY A 4 -30.92 -24.07 6.43
C GLY A 4 -29.53 -23.60 5.96
N GLU A 5 -29.10 -24.09 4.80
CA GLU A 5 -27.77 -23.88 4.19
C GLU A 5 -27.35 -22.39 4.09
N ASN A 6 -28.32 -21.51 3.86
CA ASN A 6 -28.11 -20.06 3.86
C ASN A 6 -27.49 -19.56 5.18
N TYR A 7 -27.84 -20.16 6.32
CA TYR A 7 -27.30 -19.79 7.63
C TYR A 7 -25.78 -20.03 7.72
N LEU A 8 -25.28 -21.12 7.13
CA LEU A 8 -23.85 -21.43 7.10
C LEU A 8 -23.08 -20.42 6.24
N VAL A 9 -23.66 -20.01 5.11
CA VAL A 9 -23.11 -18.94 4.25
C VAL A 9 -23.07 -17.61 5.02
N TYR A 10 -24.14 -17.24 5.71
CA TYR A 10 -24.17 -16.04 6.55
C TYR A 10 -23.13 -16.08 7.67
N GLN A 11 -23.00 -17.21 8.39
CA GLN A 11 -21.99 -17.35 9.43
C GLN A 11 -20.56 -17.25 8.88
N TYR A 12 -20.30 -17.85 7.72
CA TYR A 12 -18.98 -17.78 7.07
C TYR A 12 -18.63 -16.34 6.68
N LEU A 13 -19.55 -15.67 5.98
CA LEU A 13 -19.37 -14.28 5.56
C LEU A 13 -19.20 -13.36 6.77
N TRP A 14 -20.05 -13.52 7.78
CA TRP A 14 -19.95 -12.75 9.01
C TRP A 14 -18.62 -12.95 9.73
N ARG A 15 -18.14 -14.19 9.82
CA ARG A 15 -16.83 -14.49 10.42
C ARG A 15 -15.67 -13.88 9.63
N LYS A 16 -15.77 -13.84 8.30
CA LYS A 16 -14.77 -13.19 7.44
C LYS A 16 -14.76 -11.68 7.65
N VAL A 17 -15.95 -11.05 7.68
CA VAL A 17 -16.12 -9.63 7.95
C VAL A 17 -15.67 -9.26 9.36
N SER A 18 -16.05 -10.02 10.38
CA SER A 18 -15.65 -9.75 11.77
C SER A 18 -14.14 -9.86 11.98
N LYS A 19 -13.49 -10.83 11.34
CA LYS A 19 -12.01 -10.93 11.32
C LYS A 19 -11.37 -9.72 10.63
N LEU A 20 -11.94 -9.24 9.53
CA LEU A 20 -11.46 -8.02 8.87
C LEU A 20 -11.63 -6.78 9.77
N LEU A 21 -12.80 -6.62 10.38
CA LEU A 21 -13.08 -5.52 11.33
C LEU A 21 -12.15 -5.56 12.54
N ALA A 22 -11.84 -6.75 13.07
CA ALA A 22 -10.88 -6.91 14.16
C ALA A 22 -9.48 -6.42 13.77
N LYS A 23 -9.01 -6.75 12.56
CA LYS A 23 -7.72 -6.25 12.04
C LYS A 23 -7.73 -4.72 11.90
N MET A 24 -8.80 -4.15 11.35
CA MET A 24 -8.93 -2.69 11.21
C MET A 24 -8.97 -1.99 12.58
N LYS A 25 -9.63 -2.59 13.57
CA LYS A 25 -9.69 -2.07 14.94
C LYS A 25 -8.31 -2.04 15.60
N VAL A 26 -7.47 -3.04 15.37
CA VAL A 26 -6.09 -3.06 15.87
C VAL A 26 -5.28 -1.93 15.23
N LEU A 27 -5.35 -1.80 13.91
CA LEU A 27 -4.63 -0.76 13.17
C LEU A 27 -5.05 0.65 13.60
N TYR A 28 -6.37 0.89 13.71
CA TYR A 28 -6.90 2.16 14.17
C TYR A 28 -6.41 2.52 15.58
N ASN A 29 -6.54 1.60 16.54
CA ASN A 29 -6.13 1.87 17.91
C ASN A 29 -4.61 2.06 18.06
N SER A 30 -3.82 1.44 17.18
CA SER A 30 -2.36 1.48 17.26
C SER A 30 -1.75 2.71 16.59
N LEU A 31 -2.26 3.11 15.42
CA LEU A 31 -1.65 4.18 14.62
C LEU A 31 -2.56 5.41 14.45
N PHE A 32 -3.86 5.20 14.19
CA PHE A 32 -4.75 6.27 13.73
C PHE A 32 -5.56 6.95 14.85
N LYS A 33 -5.64 6.37 16.05
CA LYS A 33 -6.50 6.87 17.14
C LYS A 33 -5.94 8.11 17.84
N ARG A 34 -4.63 8.18 18.07
CA ARG A 34 -3.98 9.32 18.74
C ARG A 34 -3.32 10.20 17.67
N THR A 35 -3.52 11.51 17.75
CA THR A 35 -2.97 12.47 16.78
C THR A 35 -1.44 12.44 16.75
N SER A 36 -0.78 12.23 17.90
CA SER A 36 0.68 12.14 17.99
C SER A 36 1.24 10.91 17.27
N THR A 37 0.69 9.72 17.50
CA THR A 37 1.12 8.48 16.81
C THR A 37 0.77 8.54 15.33
N TYR A 38 -0.35 9.16 14.98
CA TYR A 38 -0.77 9.36 13.60
C TYR A 38 0.22 10.26 12.85
N ALA A 39 0.60 11.40 13.44
CA ALA A 39 1.57 12.32 12.83
C ALA A 39 2.94 11.66 12.60
N ILE A 40 3.44 10.91 13.59
CA ILE A 40 4.69 10.14 13.44
C ILE A 40 4.55 9.10 12.33
N GLY A 41 3.41 8.39 12.29
CA GLY A 41 3.12 7.42 11.23
C GLY A 41 3.14 8.06 9.83
N ILE A 42 2.54 9.24 9.68
CA ILE A 42 2.59 9.99 8.42
C ILE A 42 4.04 10.35 8.06
N MET A 43 4.78 11.01 8.96
CA MET A 43 6.15 11.45 8.69
C MET A 43 7.06 10.27 8.31
N PHE A 44 6.96 9.17 9.05
CA PHE A 44 7.70 7.95 8.75
C PHE A 44 7.30 7.40 7.37
N SER A 45 6.00 7.25 7.10
CA SER A 45 5.54 6.72 5.81
C SER A 45 5.96 7.61 4.64
N ALA A 46 5.89 8.93 4.78
CA ALA A 46 6.28 9.88 3.75
C ALA A 46 7.76 9.76 3.40
N PHE A 47 8.63 9.66 4.42
CA PHE A 47 10.08 9.50 4.22
C PHE A 47 10.43 8.26 3.37
N PHE A 48 9.81 7.11 3.67
CA PHE A 48 10.05 5.90 2.88
C PHE A 48 9.33 5.92 1.53
N PHE A 49 8.15 6.53 1.48
CA PHE A 49 7.37 6.66 0.25
C PHE A 49 8.12 7.49 -0.79
N GLU A 50 8.64 8.65 -0.42
CA GLU A 50 9.44 9.53 -1.29
C GLU A 50 10.55 8.74 -1.98
N ARG A 51 11.46 8.14 -1.19
CA ARG A 51 12.62 7.43 -1.75
C ARG A 51 12.22 6.24 -2.63
N THR A 52 11.18 5.51 -2.24
CA THR A 52 10.70 4.35 -2.99
C THR A 52 10.03 4.77 -4.29
N PHE A 53 9.20 5.82 -4.23
CA PHE A 53 8.47 6.34 -5.38
C PHE A 53 9.41 6.94 -6.41
N ASP A 54 10.45 7.66 -5.99
CA ASP A 54 11.48 8.20 -6.87
C ASP A 54 12.15 7.09 -7.69
N VAL A 55 12.67 6.06 -7.01
CA VAL A 55 13.36 4.94 -7.70
C VAL A 55 12.40 4.20 -8.64
N LEU A 56 11.16 3.94 -8.18
CA LEU A 56 10.18 3.22 -8.99
C LEU A 56 9.79 4.03 -10.23
N SER A 57 9.49 5.32 -10.06
CA SER A 57 9.08 6.18 -11.16
C SER A 57 10.21 6.38 -12.17
N GLU A 58 11.44 6.60 -11.70
CA GLU A 58 12.64 6.65 -12.55
C GLU A 58 12.82 5.34 -13.32
N THR A 59 12.74 4.19 -12.66
CA THR A 59 12.87 2.87 -13.31
C THR A 59 11.81 2.67 -14.40
N ILE A 60 10.55 3.03 -14.12
CA ILE A 60 9.46 2.94 -15.08
C ILE A 60 9.72 3.86 -16.27
N PHE A 61 10.10 5.11 -16.01
CA PHE A 61 10.38 6.10 -17.05
C PHE A 61 11.54 5.68 -17.95
N GLU A 62 12.64 5.21 -17.36
CA GLU A 62 13.82 4.76 -18.08
C GLU A 62 13.55 3.51 -18.90
N SER A 63 12.80 2.54 -18.35
CA SER A 63 12.39 1.34 -19.06
C SER A 63 11.52 1.69 -20.28
N ALA A 64 10.57 2.60 -20.11
CA ALA A 64 9.70 3.06 -21.20
C ALA A 64 10.45 3.84 -22.30
N ASN A 65 11.56 4.49 -21.97
CA ASN A 65 12.34 5.33 -22.88
C ASN A 65 13.70 4.75 -23.26
N LYS A 66 13.91 3.45 -23.04
CA LYS A 66 15.17 2.76 -23.29
C LYS A 66 15.71 3.02 -24.70
N GLY A 67 16.98 3.41 -24.78
CA GLY A 67 17.66 3.75 -26.03
C GLY A 67 17.44 5.18 -26.51
N LYS A 68 16.56 5.96 -25.85
CA LYS A 68 16.31 7.37 -26.16
C LYS A 68 16.94 8.33 -25.16
N LEU A 69 17.24 7.86 -23.94
CA LEU A 69 17.79 8.73 -22.91
C LEU A 69 19.27 9.04 -23.18
N TRP A 70 19.74 10.22 -22.77
CA TRP A 70 21.14 10.60 -22.90
C TRP A 70 22.08 9.54 -22.31
N LYS A 71 21.77 9.04 -21.11
CA LYS A 71 22.52 7.96 -20.44
C LYS A 71 22.68 6.69 -21.27
N ASP A 72 21.79 6.42 -22.22
CA ASP A 72 21.87 5.25 -23.09
C ASP A 72 22.77 5.49 -24.30
N ILE A 73 22.92 6.75 -24.75
CA ILE A 73 23.69 7.11 -25.96
C ILE A 73 25.00 7.84 -25.66
N LYS A 74 25.24 8.23 -24.41
CA LYS A 74 26.41 9.02 -23.96
C LYS A 74 27.74 8.41 -24.41
N HIS A 75 27.85 7.08 -24.36
CA HIS A 75 29.03 6.31 -24.78
C HIS A 75 29.42 6.49 -26.26
N LYS A 76 28.59 7.16 -27.07
CA LYS A 76 28.89 7.47 -28.48
C LYS A 76 29.58 8.82 -28.66
N TYR A 77 29.62 9.64 -27.61
CA TYR A 77 30.01 11.05 -27.67
C TYR A 77 31.05 11.43 -26.59
N GLU A 78 31.52 10.46 -25.81
CA GLU A 78 32.65 10.51 -24.88
C GLU A 78 33.63 9.40 -25.24
#